data_AF-A0A1F8FAA1-F1
#
_entry.id   AF-A0A1F8FAA1-F1
#
_cell.length_a   1.000
_cell.length_b   1.000
_cell.length_c   1.000
_cell.angle_alpha   90.00
_cell.angle_beta   90.00
_cell.angle_gamma   90.00
#
_symmetry.space_group_name_H-M   'P 1'
#
loop_
_entity.id
_entity.type
_entity.pdbx_description
1 polymer ?
#
loop_
_entity_poly.entity_id
_entity_poly.type
_entity_poly.pdbx_seq_one_letter_code
_entity_poly.pdbx_strand_id
1 'polypeptide(L)'
;MSTFIFNHRVYYVSSSDDGTVLIALNVKIDGNDYINWFDTVKDRIMKIGKIIDDNSEHFVFQRSDSQAKGVYTFVPMTLNLYNEKVKSKVLIPQDFSSEEQMLKAFEETKNNAW
;
A
#
# COMPACT_ATOMS: atom_id res chain seq x y z
N MET A 1 -1.01 -10.35 -21.31
CA MET A 1 -0.50 -9.62 -20.13
C MET A 1 -1.69 -9.38 -19.23
N SER A 2 -1.65 -9.85 -17.99
CA SER A 2 -2.70 -9.52 -17.01
C SER A 2 -2.58 -8.04 -16.67
N THR A 3 -3.66 -7.29 -16.84
CA THR A 3 -3.70 -5.87 -16.47
C THR A 3 -4.15 -5.78 -15.02
N PHE A 4 -3.22 -5.55 -14.10
CA PHE A 4 -3.53 -5.33 -12.69
C PHE A 4 -4.16 -3.94 -12.51
N ILE A 5 -5.18 -3.86 -11.67
CA ILE A 5 -5.90 -2.61 -11.46
C ILE A 5 -5.27 -1.85 -10.29
N PHE A 6 -4.30 -0.98 -10.59
CA PHE A 6 -3.82 0.04 -9.66
C PHE A 6 -4.19 1.42 -10.15
N ASN A 7 -5.42 1.84 -9.88
CA ASN A 7 -6.00 3.11 -10.33
C ASN A 7 -6.21 4.13 -9.19
N HIS A 8 -5.86 3.79 -7.95
CA HIS A 8 -5.88 4.69 -6.81
C HIS A 8 -4.49 5.26 -6.47
N ARG A 9 -4.50 6.46 -5.88
CA ARG A 9 -3.30 7.25 -5.55
C ARG A 9 -2.51 6.68 -4.38
N VAL A 10 -3.23 6.24 -3.35
CA VAL A 10 -2.68 5.73 -2.09
C VAL A 10 -3.45 4.48 -1.70
N TYR A 11 -2.75 3.46 -1.22
CA TYR A 11 -3.34 2.26 -0.66
C TYR A 11 -2.96 2.12 0.81
N TYR A 12 -3.90 1.63 1.60
CA TYR A 12 -3.61 0.98 2.86
C TYR A 12 -3.14 -0.44 2.59
N VAL A 13 -2.04 -0.84 3.23
CA VAL A 13 -1.49 -2.18 3.12
C VAL A 13 -1.53 -2.86 4.48
N SER A 14 -2.11 -4.04 4.51
CA SER A 14 -2.11 -4.93 5.67
C SER A 14 -1.54 -6.30 5.31
N SER A 15 -0.95 -6.94 6.32
CA SER A 15 -0.55 -8.34 6.29
C SER A 15 -1.26 -9.07 7.42
N SER A 16 -1.72 -10.30 7.17
CA SER A 16 -2.24 -11.17 8.23
C SER A 16 -1.14 -11.66 9.17
N ASP A 17 0.11 -11.64 8.72
CA ASP A 17 1.23 -12.36 9.34
C ASP A 17 2.18 -11.46 10.14
N ASP A 18 2.19 -10.16 9.85
CA ASP A 18 2.86 -9.15 10.64
C ASP A 18 1.89 -7.97 10.81
N GLY A 19 1.60 -7.55 12.04
CA GLY A 19 0.62 -6.48 12.34
C GLY A 19 1.01 -5.09 11.83
N THR A 20 1.95 -5.02 10.88
CA THR A 20 2.43 -3.82 10.25
C THR A 20 1.31 -3.23 9.41
N VAL A 21 1.01 -1.97 9.69
CA VAL A 21 0.23 -1.14 8.80
C VAL A 21 1.21 -0.34 7.97
N LEU A 22 1.10 -0.51 6.66
CA LEU A 22 1.88 0.28 5.72
C LEU A 22 0.94 1.12 4.85
N ILE A 23 1.51 2.15 4.26
CA ILE A 23 0.91 2.94 3.20
C ILE A 23 1.63 2.55 1.92
N ALA A 24 0.95 2.59 0.78
CA ALA A 24 1.59 2.36 -0.50
C ALA A 24 1.26 3.45 -1.52
N LEU A 25 2.32 4.05 -2.05
CA LEU A 25 2.33 5.05 -3.10
C LEU A 25 3.04 4.50 -4.33
N ASN A 26 2.60 4.91 -5.52
CA ASN A 26 3.21 4.52 -6.80
C ASN A 26 3.33 3.00 -6.98
N VAL A 27 2.27 2.26 -6.65
CA VAL A 27 2.25 0.80 -6.75
C VAL A 27 2.42 0.38 -8.21
N LYS A 28 3.38 -0.51 -8.47
CA LYS A 28 3.68 -1.04 -9.80
C LYS A 28 4.05 -2.51 -9.72
N ILE A 29 3.60 -3.30 -10.69
CA ILE A 29 4.10 -4.66 -10.91
C ILE A 29 5.00 -4.63 -12.16
N ASP A 30 6.22 -5.15 -12.04
CA ASP A 30 7.14 -5.26 -13.15
C ASP A 30 6.93 -6.56 -13.95
N GLY A 31 7.69 -6.71 -15.05
CA GLY A 31 7.58 -7.89 -15.92
C GLY A 31 8.07 -9.21 -15.31
N ASN A 32 8.61 -9.19 -14.08
CA ASN A 32 9.15 -10.35 -13.37
C ASN A 32 8.31 -10.71 -12.12
N ASP A 33 7.06 -10.24 -12.07
CA ASP A 33 6.12 -10.42 -10.96
C ASP A 33 6.59 -9.83 -9.63
N TYR A 34 7.40 -8.76 -9.67
CA TYR A 34 7.68 -7.97 -8.47
C TYR A 34 6.71 -6.82 -8.35
N ILE A 35 6.04 -6.72 -7.19
CA ILE A 35 5.30 -5.54 -6.79
C ILE A 35 6.24 -4.58 -6.05
N ASN A 36 6.18 -3.32 -6.45
CA ASN A 36 7.02 -2.23 -5.97
C ASN A 36 6.14 -1.09 -5.50
N TRP A 37 6.45 -0.49 -4.35
CA TRP A 37 5.77 0.72 -3.86
C TRP A 37 6.64 1.51 -2.89
N PHE A 38 6.35 2.80 -2.72
CA PHE A 38 6.97 3.62 -1.68
C PHE A 38 6.07 3.62 -0.43
N ASP A 39 6.63 3.29 0.74
CA ASP A 39 5.85 3.11 1.97
C ASP A 39 5.79 4.33 2.89
N THR A 40 6.12 5.51 2.36
CA THR A 40 6.38 6.79 3.07
C THR A 40 7.74 6.90 3.75
N VAL A 41 8.50 5.81 3.86
CA VAL A 41 9.85 5.80 4.43
C VAL A 41 10.89 5.34 3.40
N LYS A 42 10.59 4.27 2.66
CA LYS A 42 11.48 3.67 1.67
C LYS A 42 10.71 2.93 0.58
N ASP A 43 11.41 2.60 -0.49
CA ASP A 43 10.88 1.67 -1.48
C ASP A 43 10.81 0.25 -0.92
N ARG A 44 9.72 -0.42 -1.24
CA ARG A 44 9.42 -1.82 -0.94
C ARG A 44 9.33 -2.57 -2.25
N ILE A 45 9.92 -3.76 -2.25
CA ILE A 45 9.93 -4.67 -3.38
C ILE A 45 9.56 -6.04 -2.83
N MET A 46 8.55 -6.70 -3.41
CA MET A 46 8.17 -8.06 -3.05
C MET A 46 7.88 -8.88 -4.30
N LYS A 47 8.32 -10.14 -4.30
CA LYS A 47 7.95 -11.09 -5.34
C LYS A 47 6.56 -11.67 -5.08
N ILE A 48 5.68 -11.53 -6.07
CA ILE A 48 4.36 -12.16 -6.06
C ILE A 48 4.53 -13.64 -6.38
N GLY A 49 4.03 -14.50 -5.49
CA GLY A 49 3.92 -15.94 -5.75
C GLY A 49 2.57 -16.33 -6.33
N LYS A 50 1.50 -15.74 -5.78
CA LYS A 50 0.13 -16.01 -6.21
C LYS A 50 -0.74 -14.77 -5.98
N ILE A 51 -1.54 -14.41 -6.97
CA ILE A 51 -2.63 -13.45 -6.80
C ILE A 51 -3.84 -14.22 -6.26
N ILE A 52 -4.39 -13.73 -5.16
CA ILE A 52 -5.54 -14.34 -4.48
C ILE A 52 -6.82 -13.63 -4.92
N ASP A 53 -6.78 -12.30 -5.05
CA ASP A 53 -7.90 -11.47 -5.50
C ASP A 53 -7.38 -10.19 -6.16
N ASP A 54 -8.08 -9.67 -7.16
CA ASP A 54 -7.77 -8.44 -7.89
C ASP A 54 -9.09 -7.85 -8.43
N ASN A 55 -9.58 -6.81 -7.75
CA ASN A 55 -10.80 -6.11 -8.12
C ASN A 55 -10.71 -4.63 -7.70
N SER A 56 -11.77 -3.86 -7.93
CA SER A 56 -11.80 -2.42 -7.64
C SER A 56 -11.72 -2.07 -6.14
N GLU A 57 -12.02 -3.01 -5.25
CA GLU A 57 -12.01 -2.79 -3.80
C GLU A 57 -10.67 -3.16 -3.16
N HIS A 58 -9.99 -4.18 -3.70
CA HIS A 58 -8.70 -4.62 -3.18
C HIS A 58 -7.87 -5.43 -4.16
N PHE A 59 -6.57 -5.45 -3.90
CA PHE A 59 -5.60 -6.35 -4.51
C PHE A 59 -4.93 -7.21 -3.43
N VAL A 60 -5.03 -8.52 -3.54
CA VAL A 60 -4.53 -9.49 -2.56
C VAL A 60 -3.55 -10.44 -3.20
N PHE A 61 -2.35 -10.55 -2.63
CA PHE A 61 -1.34 -11.48 -3.12
C PHE A 61 -0.58 -12.17 -1.98
N GLN A 62 -0.07 -13.35 -2.28
CA GLN A 62 0.87 -14.08 -1.46
C GLN A 62 2.30 -13.82 -1.95
N ARG A 63 3.20 -13.40 -1.05
CA ARG A 63 4.62 -13.26 -1.39
C ARG A 63 5.33 -14.60 -1.53
N SER A 64 6.34 -14.68 -2.39
CA SER A 64 7.14 -15.90 -2.60
C SER A 64 8.64 -15.77 -2.31
N ASP A 65 9.10 -14.56 -2.01
CA ASP A 65 10.52 -14.25 -1.75
C ASP A 65 10.94 -14.43 -0.28
N SER A 66 10.06 -14.96 0.57
CA SER A 66 10.34 -15.26 1.98
C SER A 66 9.75 -16.61 2.36
N GLN A 67 10.39 -17.28 3.33
CA GLN A 67 9.90 -18.54 3.89
C GLN A 67 8.51 -18.40 4.54
N ALA A 68 8.19 -17.22 5.09
CA ALA A 68 6.92 -16.97 5.77
C ALA A 68 5.71 -16.89 4.82
N LYS A 69 5.91 -16.80 3.49
CA LYS A 69 4.87 -16.71 2.44
C LYS A 69 3.66 -15.84 2.81
N GLY A 70 3.91 -14.68 3.42
CA GLY A 70 2.84 -13.85 3.96
C GLY A 70 1.86 -13.31 2.92
N VAL A 71 0.62 -13.07 3.35
CA VAL A 71 -0.45 -12.55 2.49
C VAL A 71 -0.63 -11.05 2.72
N TYR A 72 -0.59 -10.28 1.65
CA TYR A 72 -0.71 -8.83 1.66
C TYR A 72 -1.99 -8.40 0.95
N THR A 73 -2.68 -7.43 1.54
CA THR A 73 -3.90 -6.84 0.99
C THR A 73 -3.71 -5.34 0.83
N PHE A 74 -3.95 -4.85 -0.39
CA PHE A 74 -3.91 -3.45 -0.76
C PHE A 74 -5.35 -2.99 -0.92
N VAL A 75 -5.76 -1.99 -0.13
CA VAL A 75 -7.10 -1.39 -0.18
C VAL A 75 -6.94 0.09 -0.50
N PRO A 76 -7.73 0.67 -1.42
CA PRO A 76 -7.72 2.11 -1.66
C PRO A 76 -7.87 2.90 -0.37
N MET A 77 -6.98 3.85 -0.15
CA MET A 77 -7.00 4.66 1.07
C MET A 77 -8.22 5.58 1.07
N THR A 78 -8.98 5.55 2.16
CA THR A 78 -10.04 6.52 2.44
C THR A 78 -9.73 7.28 3.72
N LEU A 79 -10.36 8.45 3.91
CA LEU A 79 -10.18 9.23 5.14
C LEU A 79 -10.59 8.43 6.39
N ASN A 80 -11.66 7.63 6.30
CA ASN A 80 -12.11 6.78 7.40
C ASN A 80 -11.06 5.72 7.72
N LEU A 81 -10.54 5.02 6.71
CA LEU A 81 -9.53 3.98 6.90
C LEU A 81 -8.24 4.55 7.51
N TYR A 82 -7.83 5.74 7.08
CA TYR A 82 -6.72 6.45 7.69
C TYR A 82 -6.96 6.71 9.18
N ASN A 83 -8.09 7.34 9.52
CA ASN A 83 -8.41 7.70 10.90
C ASN A 83 -8.48 6.47 11.82
N GLU A 84 -9.05 5.36 11.34
CA GLU A 84 -9.25 4.15 12.13
C GLU A 84 -8.00 3.27 12.23
N LYS A 85 -7.20 3.15 11.16
CA LYS A 85 -6.18 2.10 11.04
C LYS A 85 -4.75 2.64 10.96
N VAL A 86 -4.56 3.87 10.50
CA VAL A 86 -3.24 4.41 10.12
C VAL A 86 -2.79 5.54 11.03
N LYS A 87 -3.68 6.47 11.37
CA LYS A 87 -3.37 7.71 12.10
C LYS A 87 -2.59 7.47 13.39
N SER A 88 -2.94 6.44 14.16
CA SER A 88 -2.27 6.10 15.43
C SER A 88 -0.93 5.37 15.26
N LYS A 89 -0.59 4.96 14.04
CA LYS A 89 0.58 4.13 13.73
C LYS A 89 1.66 4.87 12.93
N VAL A 90 1.35 6.06 12.41
CA VAL A 90 2.32 6.91 11.71
C VAL A 90 3.10 7.78 12.70
N LEU A 91 4.34 8.12 12.33
CA LEU A 91 5.25 8.88 13.19
C LEU A 91 4.71 10.27 13.55
N ILE A 92 4.07 10.94 12.58
CA ILE A 92 3.47 12.26 12.76
C ILE A 92 1.99 12.15 12.35
N PRO A 93 1.09 11.88 13.29
CA PRO A 93 -0.35 11.88 13.03
C PRO A 93 -0.81 13.29 12.64
N GLN A 94 -1.71 13.37 11.67
CA GLN A 94 -2.29 14.62 11.21
C GLN A 94 -3.81 14.49 11.11
N ASP A 95 -4.52 15.56 11.40
CA ASP A 95 -5.94 15.67 11.11
C ASP A 95 -6.15 16.24 9.71
N PHE A 96 -6.97 15.56 8.92
CA PHE A 96 -7.33 15.98 7.58
C PHE A 96 -8.83 16.30 7.53
N SER A 97 -9.19 17.42 6.90
CA SER A 97 -10.59 17.80 6.74
C SER A 97 -11.30 17.12 5.58
N SER A 98 -10.53 16.47 4.68
CA SER A 98 -11.05 15.74 3.52
C SER A 98 -10.08 14.66 3.07
N GLU A 99 -10.61 13.68 2.33
CA GLU A 99 -9.81 12.62 1.70
C GLU A 99 -8.79 13.19 0.70
N GLU A 100 -9.18 14.19 -0.10
CA GLU A 100 -8.27 14.80 -1.08
C GLU A 100 -7.05 15.46 -0.41
N GLN A 101 -7.24 16.15 0.71
CA GLN A 101 -6.12 16.73 1.47
C GLN A 101 -5.18 15.66 2.02
N MET A 102 -5.75 14.58 2.55
CA MET A 102 -4.99 13.43 3.04
C MET A 102 -4.17 12.77 1.92
N LEU A 103 -4.78 12.51 0.76
CA LEU A 103 -4.11 11.90 -0.38
C LEU A 103 -2.96 12.77 -0.89
N LYS A 104 -3.16 14.10 -1.02
CA LYS A 104 -2.10 15.04 -1.40
C LYS A 104 -0.94 15.04 -0.41
N ALA A 105 -1.22 15.06 0.89
CA ALA A 105 -0.17 15.04 1.92
C ALA A 105 0.71 13.78 1.84
N PHE A 106 0.12 12.61 1.53
CA PHE A 106 0.89 11.39 1.31
C PHE A 106 1.73 11.42 0.03
N GLU A 107 1.25 12.06 -1.03
CA GLU A 107 2.03 12.22 -2.26
C GLU A 107 3.20 13.19 -2.05
N GLU A 108 3.00 14.26 -1.28
CA GLU A 108 4.05 15.24 -0.94
C GLU A 108 5.14 14.66 -0.06
N THR A 109 4.86 13.62 0.74
CA THR A 109 5.88 12.96 1.57
C THR A 109 7.00 12.36 0.72
N LYS A 110 6.69 11.93 -0.52
CA LYS A 110 7.71 11.46 -1.47
C LYS A 110 8.63 12.60 -1.94
N ASN A 111 8.11 13.81 -2.09
CA ASN A 111 8.88 14.96 -2.58
C ASN A 111 9.83 15.52 -1.50
N ASN A 112 9.56 15.23 -0.22
CA ASN A 112 10.35 15.70 0.91
C ASN A 112 11.30 14.63 1.49
N ALA A 113 11.28 13.40 0.94
CA ALA A 113 12.10 12.27 1.41
C ALA A 113 13.52 12.25 0.82
N TRP A 114 13.97 13.34 0.18
CA TRP A 114 15.27 13.48 -0.49
C TRP A 114 15.93 14.80 -0.12
#